data_AF-A0A6N2MTJ5-F1
#
_entry.id   AF-A0A6N2MTJ5-F1
#
_cell.length_a   1.000
_cell.length_b   1.000
_cell.length_c   1.000
_cell.angle_alpha   90.00
_cell.angle_beta   90.00
_cell.angle_gamma   90.00
#
_symmetry.space_group_name_H-M   'P 1'
#
loop_
_entity.id
_entity.type
_entity.pdbx_description
1 polymer ?
#
loop_
_entity_poly.entity_id
_entity_poly.type
_entity_poly.pdbx_seq_one_letter_code
_entity_poly.pdbx_strand_id
1 'polypeptide(L)'
;MQCCQSQSCVSGQNAIVVVNVHMGYNQEDSLVKNRASLERGMFHSEHIRSYKAGVDNKELTDKRRKSEDSITFGKIQSKIGRVDSLDNDGFPFIGANIQSGDIVIGKCVESGTDHSELPSPYLELDVFEVPTPLALGSN
;
A
#
# COMPACT_ATOMS: atom_id res chain seq x y z
N MET A 1 10.97 17.44 -15.38
CA MET A 1 10.36 16.47 -16.32
C MET A 1 11.24 16.35 -17.54
N GLN A 2 12.27 15.51 -17.48
CA GLN A 2 13.10 15.20 -18.65
C GLN A 2 13.60 13.76 -18.51
N CYS A 3 12.83 12.82 -19.05
CA CYS A 3 13.23 11.43 -19.18
C CYS A 3 12.51 10.82 -20.39
N CYS A 4 12.93 11.21 -21.61
CA CYS A 4 12.56 10.54 -22.86
C CYS A 4 13.70 10.71 -23.91
N GLN A 5 14.97 10.50 -23.54
CA GLN A 5 16.07 10.57 -24.51
C GLN A 5 17.13 9.46 -24.35
N SER A 6 16.77 8.30 -23.79
CA SER A 6 17.67 7.14 -23.82
C SER A 6 16.92 5.91 -24.33
N GLN A 7 17.52 5.20 -25.29
CA GLN A 7 17.06 3.89 -25.79
C GLN A 7 16.93 2.83 -24.67
N SER A 8 17.43 3.12 -23.46
CA SER A 8 17.40 2.23 -22.30
C SER A 8 16.06 2.18 -21.56
N CYS A 9 15.12 3.09 -21.84
CA CYS A 9 13.80 3.13 -21.23
C CYS A 9 12.74 2.97 -22.33
N VAL A 10 12.35 1.72 -22.61
CA VAL A 10 11.26 1.44 -23.54
C VAL A 10 9.95 1.35 -22.75
N SER A 11 8.96 2.14 -23.15
CA SER A 11 7.61 2.11 -22.59
C SER A 11 6.71 1.30 -23.52
N GLY A 12 6.62 -0.01 -23.30
CA GLY A 12 5.74 -0.91 -24.07
C GLY A 12 6.39 -2.22 -24.51
N GLN A 13 5.61 -3.04 -25.22
CA GLN A 13 6.05 -4.33 -25.78
C GLN A 13 5.54 -4.45 -27.22
N ASN A 14 6.32 -5.09 -28.09
CA ASN A 14 5.87 -5.41 -29.44
C ASN A 14 4.81 -6.51 -29.39
N ALA A 15 3.70 -6.31 -30.11
CA ALA A 15 2.59 -7.26 -30.18
C ALA A 15 2.30 -7.65 -31.64
N ILE A 16 1.91 -8.90 -31.85
CA ILE A 16 1.35 -9.34 -33.13
C ILE A 16 -0.13 -8.99 -33.12
N VAL A 17 -0.57 -8.20 -34.10
CA VAL A 17 -1.94 -7.70 -34.21
C VAL A 17 -2.61 -8.32 -35.43
N VAL A 18 -3.84 -8.81 -35.23
CA VAL A 18 -4.71 -9.30 -36.30
C VAL A 18 -5.94 -8.41 -36.36
N VAL A 19 -6.24 -7.89 -37.55
CA VAL A 19 -7.45 -7.08 -37.80
C VAL A 19 -8.53 -8.00 -38.37
N ASN A 20 -9.48 -8.41 -37.53
CA ASN A 20 -10.60 -9.26 -37.92
C ASN A 20 -11.80 -9.02 -36.97
N VAL A 21 -13.00 -9.37 -37.41
CA VAL A 21 -14.18 -9.48 -36.53
C VAL A 21 -14.12 -10.82 -35.82
N HIS A 22 -14.10 -10.81 -34.48
CA HIS A 22 -14.00 -12.03 -33.69
C HIS A 22 -15.19 -12.19 -32.74
N MET A 23 -16.17 -13.02 -33.13
CA MET A 23 -17.33 -13.42 -32.32
C MET A 23 -18.12 -12.26 -31.66
N GLY A 24 -17.93 -11.02 -32.13
CA GLY A 24 -18.51 -9.82 -31.53
C GLY A 24 -17.81 -9.30 -30.26
N TYR A 25 -16.75 -9.94 -29.77
CA TYR A 25 -16.05 -9.53 -28.54
C TYR A 25 -15.11 -8.33 -28.71
N ASN A 26 -14.85 -7.91 -29.94
CA ASN A 26 -13.97 -6.77 -30.28
C ASN A 26 -14.74 -5.62 -30.94
N GLN A 27 -15.99 -5.39 -30.52
CA GLN A 27 -16.80 -4.26 -30.99
C GLN A 27 -16.45 -2.97 -30.24
N GLU A 28 -16.77 -1.83 -30.84
CA GLU A 28 -16.45 -0.49 -30.30
C GLU A 28 -14.95 -0.36 -30.02
N ASP A 29 -14.55 -0.07 -28.78
CA ASP A 29 -13.16 0.12 -28.35
C ASP A 29 -12.56 -1.11 -27.65
N SER A 30 -13.18 -2.28 -27.78
CA SER A 30 -12.73 -3.51 -27.12
C SER A 30 -11.71 -4.30 -27.94
N LEU A 31 -10.77 -4.95 -27.25
CA LEU A 31 -9.72 -5.77 -27.83
C LEU A 31 -9.73 -7.18 -27.26
N VAL A 32 -9.61 -8.18 -28.13
CA VAL A 32 -9.41 -9.59 -27.73
C VAL A 32 -7.91 -9.87 -27.60
N LYS A 33 -7.49 -10.40 -26.46
CA LYS A 33 -6.08 -10.73 -26.16
C LYS A 33 -5.85 -12.24 -26.16
N ASN A 34 -4.63 -12.66 -26.50
CA ASN A 34 -4.25 -14.07 -26.43
C ASN A 34 -3.93 -14.45 -24.97
N ARG A 35 -4.75 -15.35 -24.39
CA ARG A 35 -4.56 -15.85 -23.02
C ARG A 35 -3.19 -16.50 -22.79
N ALA A 36 -2.73 -17.34 -23.72
CA ALA A 36 -1.42 -17.99 -23.62
C ALA A 36 -0.25 -16.99 -23.67
N SER A 37 -0.41 -15.82 -24.28
CA SER A 37 0.59 -14.75 -24.21
C SER A 37 0.59 -14.06 -22.84
N LEU A 38 -0.57 -13.83 -22.23
CA LEU A 38 -0.69 -13.28 -20.88
C LEU A 38 -0.07 -14.23 -19.83
N GLU A 39 -0.35 -15.53 -19.92
CA GLU A 39 0.21 -16.56 -19.04
C GLU A 39 1.75 -16.67 -19.16
N ARG A 40 2.32 -16.27 -20.30
CA ARG A 40 3.77 -16.16 -20.53
C ARG A 40 4.37 -14.81 -20.11
N GLY A 41 3.58 -13.92 -19.52
CA GLY A 41 4.04 -12.64 -18.97
C GLY A 41 3.95 -11.45 -19.92
N MET A 42 3.30 -11.58 -21.09
CA MET A 42 3.06 -10.43 -21.96
C MET A 42 2.19 -9.39 -21.25
N PHE A 43 2.62 -8.13 -21.25
CA PHE A 43 2.00 -7.01 -20.53
C PHE A 43 1.95 -7.16 -19.00
N HIS A 44 2.75 -8.03 -18.39
CA HIS A 44 2.90 -8.07 -16.94
C HIS A 44 3.56 -6.77 -16.43
N SER A 45 3.03 -6.22 -15.35
CA SER A 45 3.55 -5.01 -14.70
C SER A 45 3.55 -5.16 -13.18
N GLU A 46 4.57 -4.62 -12.53
CA GLU A 46 4.65 -4.53 -11.08
C GLU A 46 4.21 -3.13 -10.60
N HIS A 47 3.43 -3.07 -9.54
CA HIS A 47 3.02 -1.81 -8.92
C HIS A 47 3.65 -1.71 -7.53
N ILE A 48 4.57 -0.78 -7.35
CA ILE A 48 5.25 -0.53 -6.08
C ILE A 48 4.67 0.75 -5.46
N ARG A 49 4.27 0.65 -4.20
CA ARG A 49 3.78 1.78 -3.40
C ARG A 49 4.64 1.93 -2.15
N SER A 50 4.99 3.17 -1.82
CA SER A 50 5.75 3.49 -0.63
C SER A 50 4.91 4.30 0.33
N TYR A 51 4.99 3.93 1.60
CA TYR A 51 4.27 4.56 2.69
C TYR A 51 5.26 5.18 3.67
N LYS A 52 4.94 6.36 4.20
CA LYS A 52 5.83 7.11 5.09
C LYS A 52 5.02 7.66 6.25
N ALA A 53 5.48 7.40 7.47
CA ALA A 53 4.95 8.00 8.68
C ALA A 53 5.99 8.98 9.25
N GLY A 54 5.59 10.24 9.44
CA GLY A 54 6.42 11.25 10.11
C GLY A 54 6.31 11.13 11.63
N VAL A 55 7.36 11.54 12.34
CA VAL A 55 7.33 11.73 13.80
C VAL A 55 7.51 13.22 14.05
N ASP A 56 6.46 13.88 14.54
CA ASP A 56 6.52 15.29 14.88
C ASP A 56 7.23 15.46 16.22
N ASN A 57 8.55 15.64 16.17
CA ASN A 57 9.30 16.13 17.32
C ASN A 57 9.03 17.64 17.48
N LYS A 58 7.97 17.99 18.20
CA LYS A 58 7.75 19.38 18.68
C LYS A 58 8.74 19.74 19.80
N GLU A 59 10.04 19.68 19.51
CA GLU A 59 11.07 20.41 20.23
C GLU A 59 11.49 21.53 19.27
N LEU A 60 11.15 22.79 19.54
CA LEU A 60 12.20 23.75 19.93
C LEU A 60 11.68 25.08 20.52
N THR A 61 10.38 25.28 20.77
CA THR A 61 9.89 26.65 21.05
C THR A 61 9.30 26.94 22.42
N ASP A 62 8.96 25.97 23.28
CA ASP A 62 8.37 26.32 24.59
C ASP A 62 8.92 25.50 25.75
N LYS A 63 9.56 26.24 26.67
CA LYS A 63 10.29 25.81 27.88
C LYS A 63 9.41 25.18 28.97
N ARG A 64 8.32 24.48 28.63
CA ARG A 64 7.47 23.84 29.62
C ARG A 64 6.56 22.78 28.99
N ARG A 65 7.02 21.54 28.86
CA ARG A 65 6.11 20.43 28.57
C ARG A 65 6.35 19.24 29.48
N LYS A 66 5.22 18.72 29.95
CA LYS A 66 5.04 17.45 30.64
C LYS A 66 5.42 16.34 29.65
N SER A 67 6.08 15.32 30.17
CA SER A 67 6.78 14.23 29.47
C SER A 67 5.87 13.19 28.80
N GLU A 68 4.69 13.55 28.30
CA GLU A 68 3.62 12.55 28.13
C GLU A 68 3.27 12.11 26.71
N ASP A 69 3.82 12.72 25.65
CA ASP A 69 3.56 12.25 24.28
C ASP A 69 4.80 11.52 23.73
N SER A 70 5.04 10.29 24.19
CA SER A 70 6.09 9.43 23.65
C SER A 70 5.56 8.72 22.39
N ILE A 71 6.23 8.89 21.24
CA ILE A 71 5.89 8.19 20.00
C ILE A 71 6.75 6.93 19.93
N THR A 72 6.11 5.77 19.88
CA THR A 72 6.78 4.46 19.81
C THR A 72 6.27 3.66 18.63
N PHE A 73 7.15 2.92 17.97
CA PHE A 73 6.78 1.95 16.94
C PHE A 73 6.77 0.55 17.53
N GLY A 74 5.79 -0.26 17.14
CA GLY A 74 5.72 -1.64 17.61
C GLY A 74 4.45 -2.38 17.20
N LYS A 75 4.38 -3.65 17.56
CA LYS A 75 3.20 -4.49 17.38
C LYS A 75 2.26 -4.32 18.57
N ILE A 76 1.31 -3.40 18.46
CA ILE A 76 0.27 -3.18 19.46
C ILE A 76 -1.08 -3.55 18.87
N GLN A 77 -1.91 -4.28 19.61
CA GLN A 77 -3.24 -4.64 19.14
C GLN A 77 -4.04 -3.37 18.79
N SER A 78 -4.57 -3.36 17.57
CA SER A 78 -5.40 -2.26 17.07
C SER A 78 -6.86 -2.69 16.97
N LYS A 79 -7.77 -1.74 17.20
CA LYS A 79 -9.21 -1.92 16.93
C LYS A 79 -9.57 -1.63 15.47
N ILE A 80 -8.66 -1.01 14.72
CA ILE A 80 -8.90 -0.45 13.38
C ILE A 80 -8.39 -1.40 12.29
N GLY A 81 -7.38 -2.22 12.57
CA GLY A 81 -6.80 -3.14 11.59
C GLY A 81 -6.07 -4.32 12.21
N ARG A 82 -5.76 -5.32 11.39
CA ARG A 82 -4.99 -6.51 11.79
C ARG A 82 -3.51 -6.17 11.90
N VAL A 83 -2.87 -6.70 12.94
CA VAL A 83 -1.43 -6.52 13.21
C VAL A 83 -0.62 -7.81 13.09
N ASP A 84 -1.25 -8.90 12.63
CA ASP A 84 -0.63 -10.23 12.58
C ASP A 84 0.66 -10.22 11.76
N SER A 85 0.66 -9.44 10.67
CA SER A 85 1.78 -9.26 9.74
C SER A 85 2.94 -8.41 10.27
N LEU A 86 2.78 -7.70 11.40
CA LEU A 86 3.82 -6.85 11.97
C LEU A 86 4.80 -7.62 12.85
N ASP A 87 6.06 -7.21 12.83
CA ASP A 87 7.10 -7.57 13.79
C ASP A 87 7.11 -6.58 14.98
N ASN A 88 7.96 -6.88 15.98
CA ASN A 88 8.05 -6.10 17.22
C ASN A 88 8.55 -4.67 17.02
N ASP A 89 9.14 -4.36 15.87
CA ASP A 89 9.59 -3.01 15.48
C ASP A 89 8.46 -2.14 14.89
N GLY A 90 7.26 -2.70 14.68
CA GLY A 90 6.12 -2.00 14.11
C GLY A 90 6.08 -1.99 12.58
N PHE A 91 6.92 -2.80 11.91
CA PHE A 91 6.88 -2.98 10.46
C PHE A 91 6.51 -4.41 10.06
N PRO A 92 6.00 -4.64 8.84
CA PRO A 92 5.73 -5.99 8.38
C PRO A 92 7.01 -6.81 8.22
N PHE A 93 6.95 -8.09 8.58
CA PHE A 93 8.07 -9.00 8.34
C PHE A 93 8.31 -9.19 6.83
N ILE A 94 9.55 -9.56 6.46
CA ILE A 94 9.92 -9.77 5.06
C ILE A 94 9.10 -10.91 4.46
N GLY A 95 8.38 -10.61 3.37
CA GLY A 95 7.49 -11.57 2.70
C GLY A 95 6.08 -11.64 3.28
N ALA A 96 5.71 -10.75 4.19
CA ALA A 96 4.34 -10.62 4.66
C ALA A 96 3.38 -10.32 3.49
N ASN A 97 2.26 -11.05 3.45
CA ASN A 97 1.17 -10.79 2.53
C ASN A 97 0.21 -9.79 3.17
N ILE A 98 0.24 -8.54 2.68
CA ILE A 98 -0.57 -7.45 3.19
C ILE A 98 -1.85 -7.32 2.37
N GLN A 99 -2.99 -7.41 3.03
CA GLN A 99 -4.30 -7.24 2.44
C GLN A 99 -4.97 -5.96 2.93
N SER A 100 -6.11 -5.63 2.31
CA SER A 100 -6.98 -4.58 2.83
C SER A 100 -7.39 -4.91 4.28
N GLY A 101 -7.27 -3.90 5.16
CA GLY A 101 -7.50 -4.02 6.61
C GLY A 101 -6.25 -4.38 7.44
N ASP A 102 -5.11 -4.66 6.82
CA ASP A 102 -3.85 -4.89 7.53
C ASP A 102 -3.10 -3.57 7.78
N ILE A 103 -2.41 -3.50 8.90
CA ILE A 103 -1.58 -2.34 9.25
C ILE A 103 -0.19 -2.50 8.63
N VAL A 104 0.26 -1.44 7.95
CA VAL A 104 1.60 -1.37 7.33
C VAL A 104 2.62 -0.67 8.23
N ILE A 105 2.20 0.25 9.10
CA ILE A 105 3.09 0.94 10.05
C ILE A 105 2.41 0.99 11.41
N GLY A 106 2.95 0.26 12.39
CA GLY A 106 2.50 0.21 13.78
C GLY A 106 3.04 1.39 14.59
N LYS A 107 2.56 2.60 14.32
CA LYS A 107 2.90 3.81 15.09
C LYS A 107 1.91 4.01 16.23
N CYS A 108 2.42 4.23 17.44
CA CYS A 108 1.63 4.43 18.65
C CYS A 108 2.06 5.70 19.38
N VAL A 109 1.09 6.39 19.98
CA VAL A 109 1.31 7.57 20.82
C VAL A 109 0.77 7.24 22.20
N GLU A 110 1.64 7.24 23.21
CA GLU A 110 1.19 7.17 24.59
C GLU A 110 0.62 8.54 24.97
N SER A 111 -0.58 8.56 25.59
CA SER A 111 -1.15 9.77 26.17
C SER A 111 -1.33 9.51 27.66
N GLY A 112 -0.60 10.25 28.49
CA GLY A 112 -0.71 10.14 29.95
C GLY A 112 -2.06 10.66 30.43
N THR A 113 -3.01 9.77 30.73
CA THR A 113 -4.16 10.11 31.60
C THR A 113 -4.62 8.90 32.42
N ASP A 114 -4.61 9.08 33.73
CA ASP A 114 -5.10 8.15 34.74
C ASP A 114 -6.63 7.96 34.68
N HIS A 115 -7.04 6.69 34.76
CA HIS A 115 -8.29 6.13 35.27
C HIS A 115 -9.59 6.97 35.26
N SER A 116 -10.49 6.63 34.32
CA SER A 116 -11.94 6.40 34.45
C SER A 116 -12.65 6.87 33.17
N GLU A 117 -13.45 5.98 32.56
CA GLU A 117 -14.07 6.15 31.22
C GLU A 117 -13.09 6.08 30.04
N LEU A 118 -12.83 4.83 29.60
CA LEU A 118 -11.96 4.42 28.49
C LEU A 118 -11.89 5.40 27.30
N PRO A 119 -10.77 6.11 27.09
CA PRO A 119 -10.27 6.33 25.75
C PRO A 119 -9.27 5.21 25.48
N SER A 120 -9.71 4.22 24.70
CA SER A 120 -8.78 3.33 23.99
C SER A 120 -7.69 4.20 23.36
N PRO A 121 -6.39 3.82 23.39
CA PRO A 121 -5.37 4.61 22.70
C PRO A 121 -5.87 4.87 21.28
N TYR A 122 -6.08 6.15 20.97
CA TYR A 122 -6.43 6.57 19.63
C TYR A 122 -5.17 6.37 18.81
N LEU A 123 -5.06 5.15 18.31
CA LEU A 123 -4.07 4.75 17.34
C LEU A 123 -4.37 5.56 16.09
N GLU A 124 -3.75 6.74 15.96
CA GLU A 124 -3.55 7.38 14.67
C GLU A 124 -2.55 6.51 13.90
N LEU A 125 -3.05 5.37 13.45
CA LEU A 125 -2.39 4.53 12.48
C LEU A 125 -2.54 5.27 11.16
N ASP A 126 -1.42 5.58 10.53
CA ASP A 126 -1.44 5.84 9.10
C ASP A 126 -1.86 4.53 8.43
N VAL A 127 -3.17 4.32 8.30
CA VAL A 127 -3.76 3.14 7.69
C VAL A 127 -3.55 3.27 6.19
N PHE A 128 -2.61 2.49 5.72
CA PHE A 128 -2.23 2.45 4.33
C PHE A 128 -2.91 1.27 3.65
N GLU A 129 -4.12 1.50 3.13
CA GLU A 129 -4.83 0.46 2.39
C GLU A 129 -4.05 0.08 1.12
N VAL A 130 -3.94 -1.24 0.91
CA VAL A 130 -3.50 -1.82 -0.35
C VAL A 130 -4.71 -1.89 -1.27
N PRO A 131 -4.72 -1.18 -2.42
CA PRO A 131 -5.79 -1.32 -3.39
C PRO A 131 -5.79 -2.75 -3.94
N THR A 132 -6.98 -3.34 -4.09
CA THR A 132 -7.12 -4.60 -4.82
C THR A 132 -6.73 -4.40 -6.29
N PRO A 133 -5.86 -5.24 -6.87
CA PRO A 133 -5.65 -5.25 -8.31
C PRO A 133 -6.97 -5.54 -9.01
N LEU A 134 -7.29 -4.81 -10.07
CA LEU A 134 -8.44 -5.11 -10.93
C LEU A 134 -8.25 -6.51 -11.51
N ALA A 135 -8.96 -7.50 -10.97
CA ALA A 135 -9.03 -8.82 -11.55
C ALA A 135 -9.70 -8.68 -12.93
N LEU A 136 -8.97 -8.98 -14.00
CA LEU A 136 -9.58 -9.24 -15.30
C LEU A 136 -10.43 -10.49 -15.11
N GLY A 137 -11.74 -10.29 -14.97
CA GLY A 137 -12.70 -11.35 -14.71
C GLY A 137 -12.56 -12.49 -15.73
N SER A 138 -12.38 -13.69 -15.23
CA SER A 138 -12.53 -14.92 -15.98
C SER A 138 -14.03 -15.28 -16.01
N ASN A 139 -14.65 -15.19 -17.18
CA ASN A 139 -15.81 -16.02 -17.51
C ASN A 139 -15.33 -17.24 -18.29
#